data_AF-A0A0M9EF58-F1
#
_entry.id   AF-A0A0M9EF58-F1
#
_cell.length_a   1.000
_cell.length_b   1.000
_cell.length_c   1.000
_cell.angle_alpha   90.00
_cell.angle_beta   90.00
_cell.angle_gamma   90.00
#
_symmetry.space_group_name_H-M   'P 1'
#
loop_
_entity.id
_entity.type
_entity.pdbx_description
1 polymer ?
#
loop_
_entity_poly.entity_id
_entity_poly.type
_entity_poly.pdbx_seq_one_letter_code
_entity_poly.pdbx_strand_id
1 'polypeptide(L)'
;MTRLALIAVFAITLMSGAAMHANAQQERLIPLIDGRTCWTETSKRCFRYNEGRRSATRSGFGNVRVPADLEVKPGYITEGGFVAIERAISKQVGGQAFGR
;
A
#
# COMPACT_ATOMS: atom_id res chain seq x y z
N MET A 1 19.75 42.69 -53.48
CA MET A 1 20.36 41.98 -52.34
C MET A 1 20.40 42.90 -51.15
N THR A 2 19.40 42.84 -50.26
CA THR A 2 19.38 43.64 -49.04
C THR A 2 18.54 42.98 -47.95
N ARG A 3 19.24 42.54 -46.90
CA ARG A 3 18.89 42.65 -45.47
C ARG A 3 17.88 41.66 -44.87
N LEU A 4 18.48 40.65 -44.24
CA LEU A 4 18.10 40.00 -42.97
C LEU A 4 17.22 40.86 -42.05
N ALA A 5 16.12 40.27 -41.56
CA ALA A 5 15.57 40.56 -40.23
C ALA A 5 14.90 39.29 -39.67
N LEU A 6 15.56 38.69 -38.69
CA LEU A 6 15.01 37.73 -37.73
C LEU A 6 13.80 38.34 -37.00
N ILE A 7 12.68 37.62 -36.92
CA ILE A 7 11.72 37.79 -35.82
C ILE A 7 11.27 36.40 -35.35
N ALA A 8 11.70 36.08 -34.14
CA ALA A 8 11.29 34.91 -33.37
C ALA A 8 9.82 35.02 -32.98
N VAL A 9 9.05 33.97 -33.22
CA VAL A 9 7.78 33.73 -32.51
C VAL A 9 8.00 32.53 -31.61
N PHE A 10 8.37 32.86 -30.37
CA PHE A 10 8.36 31.99 -29.22
C PHE A 10 6.90 31.73 -28.79
N ALA A 11 6.71 30.60 -28.09
CA ALA A 11 5.54 30.24 -27.29
C ALA A 11 4.35 29.60 -28.02
N ILE A 12 4.40 28.27 -28.15
CA ILE A 12 3.29 27.43 -27.63
C ILE A 12 3.90 26.26 -26.85
N THR A 13 3.98 26.48 -25.55
CA THR A 13 4.11 25.47 -24.51
C THR A 13 3.00 24.42 -24.63
N LEU A 14 3.28 23.25 -25.21
CA LEU A 14 2.50 22.05 -24.91
C LEU A 14 3.21 21.28 -23.81
N MET A 15 2.85 21.67 -22.58
CA MET A 15 2.98 20.83 -21.41
C MET A 15 2.11 19.58 -21.61
N SER A 16 2.70 18.51 -22.13
CA SER A 16 2.14 17.17 -21.96
C SER A 16 2.45 16.72 -20.53
N GLY A 17 1.78 17.35 -19.57
CA GLY A 17 1.62 16.82 -18.23
C GLY A 17 0.86 15.50 -18.36
N ALA A 18 1.60 14.40 -18.42
CA ALA A 18 1.04 13.07 -18.39
C ALA A 18 0.16 12.97 -17.14
N ALA A 19 -1.13 12.73 -17.39
CA ALA A 19 -2.17 12.59 -16.40
C ALA A 19 -1.69 11.76 -15.22
N MET A 20 -1.42 12.44 -14.09
CA MET A 20 -1.47 11.80 -12.80
C MET A 20 -2.87 11.20 -12.71
N HIS A 21 -2.93 9.88 -12.78
CA HIS A 21 -4.14 9.12 -12.52
C HIS A 21 -4.52 9.40 -11.08
N ALA A 22 -5.30 10.46 -10.86
CA ALA A 22 -6.14 10.63 -9.70
C ALA A 22 -7.26 9.59 -9.81
N ASN A 23 -6.87 8.33 -9.69
CA ASN A 23 -7.79 7.27 -9.39
C ASN A 23 -8.20 7.55 -7.95
N ALA A 24 -9.34 8.21 -7.79
CA ALA A 24 -10.06 8.23 -6.54
C ALA A 24 -10.48 6.78 -6.25
N GLN A 25 -9.51 5.94 -5.89
CA GLN A 25 -9.74 4.63 -5.31
C GLN A 25 -10.50 4.92 -4.03
N GLN A 26 -11.79 4.62 -4.04
CA GLN A 26 -12.59 4.50 -2.83
C GLN A 26 -11.77 3.63 -1.87
N GLU A 27 -11.19 4.26 -0.85
CA GLU A 27 -10.27 3.59 0.04
C GLU A 27 -11.07 2.52 0.78
N ARG A 28 -10.88 1.26 0.35
CA ARG A 28 -11.64 0.15 0.88
C ARG A 28 -11.15 -0.12 2.30
N LEU A 29 -12.08 -0.02 3.24
CA LEU A 29 -11.83 -0.44 4.61
C LEU A 29 -11.85 -1.97 4.69
N ILE A 30 -10.79 -2.54 5.26
CA ILE A 30 -10.64 -3.97 5.51
C ILE A 30 -10.83 -4.19 7.01
N PRO A 31 -11.77 -5.06 7.44
CA PRO A 31 -11.96 -5.35 8.85
C PRO A 31 -10.80 -6.18 9.40
N LEU A 32 -10.28 -5.79 10.56
CA LEU A 32 -9.38 -6.61 11.38
C LEU A 32 -10.22 -7.59 12.19
N ILE A 33 -10.30 -8.83 11.69
CA ILE A 33 -11.07 -9.90 12.33
C ILE A 33 -10.09 -10.80 13.09
N ASP A 34 -10.34 -10.99 14.39
CA ASP A 34 -9.55 -11.91 15.19
C ASP A 34 -9.55 -13.32 14.55
N GLY A 35 -8.37 -13.89 14.41
CA GLY A 35 -8.15 -15.18 13.76
C GLY A 35 -7.91 -15.11 12.25
N ARG A 36 -8.66 -14.32 11.46
CA ARG A 36 -8.47 -14.28 9.98
C ARG A 36 -8.94 -12.98 9.34
N THR A 37 -7.97 -12.20 8.87
CA THR A 37 -8.21 -10.98 8.07
C THR A 37 -7.79 -11.22 6.63
N CYS A 38 -8.68 -10.99 5.68
CA CYS A 38 -8.43 -11.17 4.24
C CYS A 38 -8.58 -9.85 3.49
N TRP A 39 -7.84 -9.68 2.39
CA TRP A 39 -7.91 -8.47 1.53
C TRP A 39 -9.33 -8.23 1.00
N THR A 40 -9.96 -9.30 0.54
CA THR A 40 -11.38 -9.36 0.20
C THR A 40 -11.97 -10.65 0.75
N GLU A 41 -13.30 -10.72 0.82
CA GLU A 41 -14.03 -11.94 1.22
C GLU A 41 -13.69 -13.16 0.33
N THR A 42 -13.45 -12.91 -0.96
CA THR A 42 -13.10 -13.94 -1.96
C THR A 42 -11.60 -14.15 -2.13
N SER A 43 -10.76 -13.33 -1.47
CA SER A 43 -9.32 -13.36 -1.65
C SER A 43 -8.67 -14.46 -0.83
N LYS A 44 -7.66 -15.10 -1.42
CA LYS A 44 -6.74 -16.00 -0.70
C LYS A 44 -5.65 -15.25 0.06
N ARG A 45 -5.52 -13.94 -0.15
CA ARG A 45 -4.58 -13.08 0.57
C ARG A 45 -5.15 -12.78 1.95
N CYS A 46 -4.74 -13.57 2.92
CA CYS A 46 -5.16 -13.43 4.31
C CYS A 46 -3.95 -13.56 5.25
N PHE A 47 -4.07 -12.93 6.41
CA PHE A 47 -3.20 -13.16 7.55
C PHE A 47 -4.06 -13.44 8.79
N ARG A 48 -3.47 -14.13 9.76
CA ARG A 48 -4.08 -14.34 11.07
C ARG A 48 -3.79 -13.12 11.93
N TYR A 49 -4.84 -12.41 12.32
CA TYR A 49 -4.76 -11.32 13.28
C TYR A 49 -5.04 -11.86 14.69
N ASN A 50 -4.39 -11.30 15.69
CA ASN A 50 -4.68 -11.54 17.10
C ASN A 50 -4.96 -10.19 17.75
N GLU A 51 -6.20 -9.96 18.17
CA GLU A 51 -6.63 -8.69 18.76
C GLU A 51 -5.93 -8.45 20.11
N GLY A 52 -5.92 -9.46 21.00
CA GLY A 52 -5.34 -9.34 22.34
C GLY A 52 -3.85 -9.02 22.36
N ARG A 53 -3.08 -9.52 21.38
CA ARG A 53 -1.64 -9.25 21.22
C ARG A 53 -1.35 -8.17 20.18
N ARG A 54 -2.37 -7.67 19.47
CA ARG A 54 -2.28 -6.77 18.33
C ARG A 54 -1.17 -7.21 17.35
N SER A 55 -1.22 -8.47 16.95
CA SER A 55 -0.19 -9.07 16.09
C SER A 55 -0.80 -9.77 14.89
N ALA A 56 -0.14 -9.68 13.75
CA ALA A 56 -0.49 -10.39 12.53
C ALA A 56 0.57 -11.44 12.18
N THR A 57 0.15 -12.59 11.66
CA THR A 57 1.04 -13.67 11.23
C THR A 57 0.48 -14.39 10.02
N ARG A 58 1.33 -15.12 9.30
CA ARG A 58 0.95 -16.00 8.18
C ARG A 58 1.65 -17.33 8.36
N SER A 59 1.05 -18.41 7.87
CA SER A 59 1.65 -19.75 7.96
C SER A 59 3.08 -19.75 7.40
N GLY A 60 4.04 -20.22 8.19
CA GLY A 60 5.46 -20.21 7.85
C GLY A 60 6.21 -18.90 8.16
N PHE A 61 5.56 -17.92 8.81
CA PHE A 61 6.15 -16.63 9.19
C PHE A 61 6.01 -16.39 10.70
N GLY A 62 6.81 -15.45 11.22
CA GLY A 62 6.71 -14.99 12.59
C GLY A 62 5.49 -14.10 12.85
N ASN A 63 5.39 -13.63 14.09
CA ASN A 63 4.41 -12.61 14.46
C ASN A 63 4.97 -11.22 14.16
N VAL A 64 4.14 -10.35 13.60
CA VAL A 64 4.44 -8.92 13.39
C VAL A 64 3.47 -8.11 14.23
N ARG A 65 3.97 -7.08 14.91
CA ARG A 65 3.12 -6.16 15.67
C ARG A 65 2.35 -5.26 14.71
N VAL A 66 1.03 -5.16 14.89
CA VAL A 66 0.14 -4.26 14.16
C VAL A 66 -0.03 -2.97 14.98
N PRO A 67 0.54 -1.85 14.55
CA PRO A 67 0.49 -0.61 15.30
C PRO A 67 -0.91 0.04 15.13
N ALA A 68 -1.34 0.80 16.14
CA ALA A 68 -2.72 1.29 16.25
C ALA A 68 -3.04 2.49 15.32
N ASP A 69 -2.00 3.17 14.86
CA ASP A 69 -2.02 4.22 13.85
C ASP A 69 -2.47 3.73 12.46
N LEU A 70 -2.41 2.42 12.18
CA LEU A 70 -2.94 1.85 10.93
C LEU A 70 -4.47 1.71 10.93
N GLU A 71 -5.11 1.77 12.10
CA GLU A 71 -6.56 1.70 12.22
C GLU A 71 -7.18 3.08 11.96
N VAL A 72 -7.90 3.22 10.86
CA VAL A 72 -8.65 4.45 10.54
C VAL A 72 -9.91 4.56 11.39
N LYS A 73 -10.43 3.40 11.78
CA LYS A 73 -11.55 3.23 12.70
C LYS A 73 -11.26 1.97 13.54
N PRO A 74 -11.72 1.89 14.80
CA PRO A 74 -11.53 0.68 15.61
C PRO A 74 -11.92 -0.59 14.85
N GLY A 75 -10.95 -1.49 14.67
CA GLY A 75 -11.13 -2.75 13.96
C GLY A 75 -11.15 -2.65 12.43
N TYR A 76 -10.78 -1.52 11.83
CA TYR A 76 -10.69 -1.36 10.37
C TYR A 76 -9.40 -0.68 9.95
N ILE A 77 -8.75 -1.24 8.93
CA ILE A 77 -7.53 -0.71 8.30
C ILE A 77 -7.80 -0.35 6.85
N THR A 78 -6.96 0.48 6.27
CA THR A 78 -6.97 0.72 4.82
C THR A 78 -6.33 -0.43 4.05
N GLU A 79 -6.54 -0.44 2.73
CA GLU A 79 -5.77 -1.26 1.80
C GLU A 79 -4.25 -1.04 1.97
N GLY A 80 -3.82 0.21 2.14
CA GLY A 80 -2.42 0.54 2.42
C GLY A 80 -1.90 -0.11 3.70
N GLY A 81 -2.69 -0.05 4.78
CA GLY A 81 -2.37 -0.70 6.06
C GLY A 81 -2.26 -2.21 5.93
N PHE A 82 -3.16 -2.86 5.19
CA PHE A 82 -3.09 -4.30 4.95
C PHE A 82 -1.82 -4.67 4.17
N VAL A 83 -1.48 -3.94 3.10
CA VAL A 83 -0.24 -4.18 2.34
C VAL A 83 0.98 -3.97 3.23
N ALA A 84 0.99 -2.96 4.09
CA ALA A 84 2.08 -2.71 5.01
C ALA A 84 2.30 -3.88 5.97
N ILE A 85 1.22 -4.44 6.53
CA ILE A 85 1.27 -5.62 7.40
C ILE A 85 1.78 -6.84 6.63
N GLU A 86 1.25 -7.11 5.44
CA GLU A 86 1.71 -8.23 4.60
C GLU A 86 3.19 -8.11 4.22
N ARG A 87 3.65 -6.89 3.90
CA ARG A 87 5.06 -6.61 3.63
C ARG A 87 5.90 -6.81 4.87
N ALA A 88 5.45 -6.37 6.04
CA ALA A 88 6.17 -6.55 7.29
C ALA A 88 6.31 -8.05 7.64
N ILE A 89 5.24 -8.84 7.46
CA ILE A 89 5.28 -10.31 7.61
C ILE A 89 6.26 -10.92 6.61
N SER A 90 6.17 -10.54 5.35
CA SER A 90 7.03 -11.09 4.28
C SER A 90 8.49 -10.68 4.44
N LYS A 91 8.77 -9.47 4.97
CA LYS A 91 10.12 -8.96 5.26
C LYS A 91 10.81 -9.79 6.35
N GLN A 92 10.07 -10.47 7.22
CA GLN A 92 10.68 -11.40 8.18
C GLN A 92 11.50 -12.49 7.48
N VAL A 93 11.14 -12.93 6.27
CA VAL A 93 11.92 -13.93 5.51
C VAL A 93 13.27 -13.39 5.02
N GLY A 94 13.41 -12.07 4.86
CA GLY A 94 14.71 -11.44 4.58
C GLY A 94 15.68 -11.42 5.78
N GLY A 95 15.21 -11.74 6.99
CA GLY A 95 16.00 -11.76 8.22
C GLY A 95 15.82 -13.00 9.11
N GLN A 96 14.91 -13.91 8.76
CA GLN A 96 14.70 -15.21 9.38
C GLN A 96 14.87 -16.29 8.30
N ALA A 97 16.09 -16.37 7.76
CA ALA A 97 16.57 -17.65 7.30
C ALA A 97 16.65 -18.56 8.53
N PHE A 98 15.90 -19.68 8.50
CA PHE A 98 16.17 -20.91 9.22
C PHE A 98 16.86 -20.77 10.59
N GLY A 99 16.05 -20.56 11.63
CA GLY A 99 16.50 -20.60 13.02
C GLY A 99 15.65 -21.56 13.85
N ARG A 100 15.53 -22.81 13.42
CA ARG A 100 15.21 -23.95 14.30
C ARG A 100 15.99 -25.16 13.84
#